data_AF-A0A9X3W7E6-F1
#
_entry.id   AF-A0A9X3W7E6-F1
#
_cell.length_a   1.000
_cell.length_b   1.000
_cell.length_c   1.000
_cell.angle_alpha   90.00
_cell.angle_beta   90.00
_cell.angle_gamma   90.00
#
_symmetry.space_group_name_H-M   'P 1'
#
loop_
_entity.id
_entity.type
_entity.pdbx_description
1 polymer ?
#
loop_
_entity_poly.entity_id
_entity_poly.type
_entity_poly.pdbx_seq_one_letter_code
_entity_poly.pdbx_strand_id
1 'polypeptide(L)' 'MTTSIYDMFVQMWILDYEMKLEGFDKAYFQGLVKTGQLKVEDYKKIVGEDYVAPTAQTTPSAQV' A
#
# COMPACT_ATOMS: atom_id res chain seq x y z
N MET A 1 -22.60 -10.10 -1.41
CA MET A 1 -21.30 -9.84 -0.77
C MET A 1 -20.26 -9.71 -1.87
N THR A 2 -20.04 -8.50 -2.39
CA THR A 2 -19.06 -8.24 -3.45
C THR A 2 -17.71 -7.96 -2.81
N THR A 3 -16.96 -9.02 -2.48
CA THR A 3 -15.54 -8.86 -2.15
C THR A 3 -14.88 -8.18 -3.34
N SER A 4 -14.42 -6.94 -3.14
CA SER A 4 -13.79 -6.18 -4.21
C SER A 4 -12.44 -6.82 -4.54
N ILE A 5 -12.04 -6.79 -5.81
CA ILE A 5 -10.75 -7.32 -6.27
C ILE A 5 -9.58 -6.78 -5.42
N TYR A 6 -9.70 -5.52 -4.97
CA TYR A 6 -8.76 -4.90 -4.05
C TYR A 6 -8.55 -5.70 -2.74
N ASP A 7 -9.64 -6.18 -2.13
CA ASP A 7 -9.57 -6.95 -0.89
C ASP A 7 -8.83 -8.27 -1.10
N MET A 8 -9.01 -8.88 -2.28
CA MET A 8 -8.29 -10.08 -2.69
C MET A 8 -6.78 -9.81 -2.85
N PHE A 9 -6.39 -8.66 -3.39
CA PHE A 9 -4.98 -8.26 -3.48
C PHE A 9 -4.37 -8.00 -2.10
N VAL A 10 -5.08 -7.32 -1.20
CA VAL A 10 -4.59 -7.10 0.17
C VAL A 10 -4.35 -8.42 0.89
N GLN A 11 -5.28 -9.39 0.77
CA GLN A 11 -5.10 -10.72 1.35
C GLN A 11 -3.91 -11.49 0.75
N MET A 12 -3.72 -11.42 -0.57
CA MET A 12 -2.54 -12.00 -1.24
C MET A 12 -1.25 -11.38 -0.70
N TRP A 13 -1.19 -10.06 -0.63
CA TRP A 13 -0.02 -9.33 -0.15
C TRP A 13 0.34 -9.62 1.31
N ILE A 14 -0.66 -9.83 2.18
CA ILE A 14 -0.43 -10.30 3.56
C ILE A 14 0.31 -11.64 3.52
N LEU A 15 -0.18 -12.60 2.72
CA LEU A 15 0.46 -13.91 2.58
C LEU A 15 1.85 -13.80 1.95
N ASP A 16 2.04 -12.97 0.91
CA ASP A 16 3.34 -12.77 0.27
C ASP A 16 4.38 -12.22 1.25
N TYR A 17 3.98 -11.26 2.11
CA TYR A 17 4.82 -10.69 3.15
C TYR A 17 5.09 -11.68 4.29
N GLU A 18 4.09 -12.43 4.75
CA GLU A 18 4.26 -13.47 5.79
C GLU A 18 5.14 -14.63 5.30
N MET A 19 5.01 -15.02 4.03
CA MET A 19 5.89 -16.01 3.40
C MET A 19 7.30 -15.47 3.11
N LYS A 20 7.56 -14.17 3.39
CA LYS A 20 8.83 -13.49 3.12
C LYS A 20 9.32 -13.75 1.71
N LEU A 21 8.43 -13.62 0.72
CA LEU A 21 8.82 -13.73 -0.68
C LEU A 21 9.84 -12.64 -1.02
N GLU A 22 10.95 -13.05 -1.66
CA GLU A 22 11.98 -12.13 -2.10
C GLU A 22 11.38 -11.07 -3.04
N GLY A 23 11.49 -9.80 -2.66
CA GLY A 23 10.93 -8.66 -3.41
C GLY A 23 9.64 -8.07 -2.83
N PHE A 24 8.97 -8.75 -1.89
CA PHE A 24 7.80 -8.23 -1.17
C PHE A 24 8.21 -7.62 0.18
N ASP A 25 9.21 -6.74 0.16
CA ASP A 25 9.67 -6.03 1.35
C ASP A 25 8.85 -4.77 1.63
N LYS A 26 9.09 -4.17 2.79
CA LYS A 26 8.48 -2.90 3.20
C LYS A 26 8.56 -1.85 2.08
N ALA A 27 9.70 -1.74 1.40
CA ALA A 27 9.93 -0.78 0.32
C ALA A 27 8.98 -0.97 -0.88
N TYR A 28 8.63 -2.21 -1.23
CA TYR A 28 7.68 -2.52 -2.30
C TYR A 28 6.29 -1.98 -1.94
N PHE A 29 5.82 -2.29 -0.73
CA PHE A 29 4.53 -1.82 -0.25
C PHE A 29 4.49 -0.30 -0.05
N GLN A 30 5.61 0.31 0.36
CA GLN A 30 5.73 1.76 0.45
C GLN A 30 5.57 2.41 -0.93
N GLY A 31 6.08 1.76 -1.99
CA GLY A 31 5.88 2.15 -3.38
C GLY A 31 4.40 2.11 -3.78
N LEU A 32 3.69 1.03 -3.46
CA LEU A 32 2.25 0.90 -3.74
C LEU A 32 1.41 1.96 -3.03
N VAL A 33 1.79 2.33 -1.80
CA VAL A 33 1.12 3.42 -1.08
C VAL A 33 1.40 4.76 -1.74
N LYS A 34 2.64 5.02 -2.17
CA LYS A 34 3.01 6.25 -2.89
C LYS A 34 2.27 6.39 -4.23
N THR A 35 2.02 5.28 -4.94
CA THR A 35 1.27 5.29 -6.21
C THR A 35 -0.24 5.32 -6.01
N GLY A 36 -0.73 5.20 -4.76
CA GLY A 36 -2.16 5.15 -4.45
C GLY A 36 -2.82 3.80 -4.75
N GLN A 37 -2.03 2.77 -5.08
CA GLN A 37 -2.53 1.40 -5.30
C GLN A 37 -2.80 0.66 -4.00
N LEU A 38 -2.14 1.04 -2.91
CA LEU A 38 -2.33 0.47 -1.58
C LEU A 38 -2.69 1.59 -0.60
N LYS A 39 -3.70 1.38 0.23
CA LYS A 39 -4.01 2.33 1.30
C LYS A 39 -3.00 2.19 2.43
N VAL A 40 -2.73 3.32 3.07
CA VAL A 40 -1.88 3.42 4.26
C VAL A 40 -2.36 2.48 5.39
N GLU A 41 -3.68 2.38 5.54
CA GLU A 41 -4.32 1.50 6.53
C GLU A 41 -4.10 0.01 6.22
N ASP A 42 -4.08 -0.36 4.94
CA ASP A 42 -3.87 -1.75 4.52
C ASP A 42 -2.38 -2.12 4.50
N TYR A 43 -1.49 -1.16 4.22
CA TYR A 43 -0.05 -1.32 4.44
C TYR A 43 0.25 -1.78 5.87
N LYS A 44 -0.39 -1.14 6.85
CA LYS A 44 -0.25 -1.51 8.26
C LYS A 44 -0.71 -2.94 8.53
N LYS A 45 -1.73 -3.44 7.81
CA LYS A 45 -2.19 -4.83 7.93
C LYS A 45 -1.20 -5.83 7.33
N ILE A 46 -0.53 -5.46 6.23
CA ILE A 46 0.44 -6.32 5.54
C ILE A 46 1.76 -6.35 6.32
N VAL A 47 2.33 -5.18 6.58
CA VAL A 47 3.69 -5.03 7.11
C VAL A 47 3.72 -5.05 8.66
N GLY A 48 2.60 -4.72 9.30
CA GLY A 48 2.50 -4.54 10.75
C GLY A 48 3.01 -3.19 11.25
N GLU A 49 3.56 -2.35 10.37
CA GLU A 49 4.09 -1.03 10.72
C GLU A 49 3.21 0.10 10.19
N ASP A 50 3.11 1.17 10.98
CA ASP A 50 2.57 2.43 10.49
C ASP A 50 3.56 3.04 9.49
N TYR A 51 3.11 3.15 8.24
CA TYR A 51 3.83 3.88 7.22
C TYR A 51 3.05 5.12 6.86
N VAL A 52 3.54 6.30 7.23
CA VAL A 52 2.97 7.54 6.71
C VAL A 52 3.73 7.86 5.43
N ALA A 53 3.12 7.55 4.27
CA ALA A 53 3.65 8.11 3.04
C ALA A 53 3.67 9.64 3.21
N PRO A 54 4.81 10.32 2.96
CA PRO A 54 4.75 11.76 2.81
C PRO A 54 3.72 11.98 1.72
N THR A 55 2.59 12.59 2.07
CA THR A 55 1.58 13.01 1.09
C THR A 55 2.39 13.71 0.03
N ALA A 56 2.55 13.08 -1.14
CA ALA A 56 3.11 13.75 -2.29
C ALA A 56 2.21 14.96 -2.39
N GLN A 57 2.78 16.11 -2.03
CA GLN A 57 2.10 17.37 -2.05
C GLN A 57 1.62 17.42 -3.50
N THR A 58 0.33 17.17 -3.72
CA THR A 58 -0.36 17.75 -4.84
C THR A 58 -0.16 19.22 -4.57
N THR A 59 0.96 19.76 -5.08
CA THR A 59 1.06 21.17 -5.36
C THR A 59 -0.29 21.47 -6.00
N PRO A 60 -1.14 22.29 -5.37
CA PRO A 60 -2.31 22.73 -6.07
C PRO A 60 -1.73 23.37 -7.32
N SER A 61 -1.97 22.79 -8.50
CA SER A 61 -1.92 23.57 -9.73
C SER A 61 -3.08 24.57 -9.66
N ALA A 62 -3.00 25.48 -8.69
CA ALA A 62 -3.54 26.80 -8.78
C ALA A 62 -2.51 27.57 -9.61
N GLN A 63 -2.57 27.40 -10.92
CA GLN A 63 -2.09 28.43 -11.81
C GLN A 63 -3.30 28.96 -12.57
N VAL A 64 -3.76 30.08 -12.01
CA VAL A 64 -4.50 31.18 -12.63
C VAL A 64 -3.89 31.62 -13.94
#